data_AF-A0A9E4D9D2-F1
#
_entry.id   AF-A0A9E4D9D2-F1
#
_cell.length_a   1.000
_cell.length_b   1.000
_cell.length_c   1.000
_cell.angle_alpha   90.00
_cell.angle_beta   90.00
_cell.angle_gamma   90.00
#
_symmetry.space_group_name_H-M   'P 1'
#
loop_
_entity.id
_entity.type
_entity.pdbx_description
1 polymer ?
#
loop_
_entity_poly.entity_id
_entity_poly.type
_entity_poly.pdbx_seq_one_letter_code
_entity_poly.pdbx_strand_id
1 'polypeptide(L)' 'MVKVSEQQSGLTHLNASGEAHMVDVGAKAVSARVAIAEAWVRMQSATLDLIAHGGHAKGDVFAVARIAGIQAAKRCA' A
#
# COMPACT_ATOMS: atom_id res chain seq x y z
N MET A 1 -9.97 -14.36 -34.53
CA MET A 1 -8.79 -13.46 -34.58
C MET A 1 -9.05 -12.33 -33.59
N VAL A 2 -8.66 -12.54 -32.33
CA VAL A 2 -8.89 -11.57 -31.25
C VAL A 2 -7.85 -10.46 -31.42
N LYS A 3 -8.32 -9.24 -31.74
CA LYS A 3 -7.44 -8.06 -31.78
C LYS A 3 -6.95 -7.80 -30.36
N VAL A 4 -5.70 -8.16 -30.09
CA VAL A 4 -4.98 -7.69 -28.90
C VAL A 4 -4.73 -6.21 -29.13
N SER A 5 -5.44 -5.35 -28.43
CA SER A 5 -5.18 -3.91 -28.44
C SER A 5 -3.83 -3.67 -27.75
N GLU A 6 -2.85 -3.20 -28.50
CA GLU A 6 -1.58 -2.70 -27.98
C GLU A 6 -1.86 -1.55 -27.00
N GLN A 7 -1.70 -1.81 -25.70
CA GLN A 7 -1.73 -0.77 -24.68
C GLN A 7 -0.37 -0.09 -24.70
N GLN A 8 -0.35 1.15 -25.17
CA GLN A 8 0.81 2.02 -25.14
C GLN A 8 1.28 2.15 -23.68
N SER A 9 2.51 1.69 -23.41
CA SER A 9 3.15 1.66 -22.09
C SER A 9 3.53 3.07 -21.60
N GLY A 10 2.55 3.96 -21.48
CA GLY A 10 2.69 5.32 -20.97
C GLY A 10 2.36 5.40 -19.47
N LEU A 11 3.04 6.29 -18.76
CA LEU A 11 2.74 6.58 -17.36
C LEU A 11 1.38 7.27 -17.26
N THR A 12 0.36 6.57 -16.77
CA THR A 12 -1.02 7.10 -16.75
C THR A 12 -1.22 8.23 -15.74
N HIS A 13 -0.38 8.35 -14.71
CA HIS A 13 -0.49 9.40 -13.69
C HIS A 13 0.21 10.71 -14.07
N LEU A 14 0.82 10.81 -15.25
CA LEU A 14 1.50 12.01 -15.75
C LEU A 14 0.82 12.55 -17.00
N ASN A 15 0.73 13.88 -17.14
CA ASN A 15 0.24 14.53 -18.36
C ASN A 15 1.33 14.58 -19.44
N ALA A 16 1.01 15.11 -20.62
CA ALA A 16 1.96 15.24 -21.73
C ALA A 16 3.19 16.13 -21.41
N SER A 17 3.07 17.02 -20.43
CA SER A 17 4.15 17.86 -19.91
C SER A 17 4.97 17.21 -18.80
N GLY A 18 4.59 15.99 -18.34
CA GLY A 18 5.24 15.28 -17.23
C GLY A 18 4.74 15.67 -15.83
N GLU A 19 3.67 16.46 -15.72
CA GLU A 19 3.09 16.89 -14.44
C GLU A 19 2.10 15.83 -13.92
N ALA A 20 2.04 15.67 -12.59
CA ALA A 20 1.12 14.71 -11.97
C ALA A 20 -0.35 15.14 -12.17
N HIS A 21 -1.20 14.20 -12.55
CA HIS A 21 -2.63 14.40 -12.64
C HIS A 21 -3.41 13.15 -12.19
N MET A 22 -4.65 13.36 -11.74
CA MET A 22 -5.55 12.26 -11.38
C MET A 22 -6.21 11.70 -12.64
N VAL A 23 -6.08 10.40 -12.86
CA VAL A 23 -6.67 9.71 -14.02
C VAL A 23 -8.18 9.64 -13.85
N ASP A 24 -8.93 10.04 -14.88
CA ASP A 24 -10.37 9.83 -14.90
C ASP A 24 -10.69 8.32 -15.01
N VAL A 25 -11.46 7.83 -14.05
CA VAL A 25 -11.93 6.45 -13.97
C VAL A 25 -13.46 6.35 -13.97
N GLY A 26 -14.19 7.44 -14.19
CA GLY A 26 -15.65 7.51 -14.06
C GLY A 26 -16.42 6.58 -15.01
N ALA A 27 -15.85 6.30 -16.19
CA ALA A 27 -16.45 5.37 -17.15
C ALA A 27 -16.20 3.89 -16.85
N LYS A 28 -15.38 3.55 -15.84
CA LYS A 28 -15.05 2.15 -15.51
C LYS A 28 -16.17 1.52 -14.69
N ALA A 29 -16.56 0.29 -15.04
CA ALA A 29 -17.55 -0.46 -14.28
C ALA A 29 -17.07 -0.79 -12.85
N VAL A 30 -17.94 -0.61 -11.87
CA VAL A 30 -17.69 -0.98 -10.48
C VAL A 30 -17.56 -2.50 -10.37
N SER A 31 -16.52 -2.96 -9.69
CA SER A 31 -16.21 -4.38 -9.48
C SER A 31 -15.58 -4.57 -8.10
N ALA A 32 -15.78 -5.74 -7.49
CA ALA A 32 -15.07 -6.10 -6.27
C ALA A 32 -13.58 -6.31 -6.59
N ARG A 33 -12.71 -5.65 -5.84
CA ARG A 33 -11.25 -5.70 -6.04
C ARG A 33 -10.57 -5.99 -4.72
N VAL A 34 -9.51 -6.79 -4.78
CA VAL A 34 -8.66 -7.13 -3.63
C VAL A 34 -7.21 -6.92 -4.03
N ALA A 35 -6.41 -6.35 -3.12
CA ALA A 35 -4.98 -6.20 -3.25
C ALA A 35 -4.30 -6.71 -1.97
N ILE A 36 -3.16 -7.37 -2.12
CA ILE A 36 -2.34 -7.90 -1.01
C ILE A 36 -0.96 -7.27 -1.13
N ALA A 37 -0.42 -6.77 -0.01
CA ALA A 37 0.92 -6.20 0.08
C ALA A 37 1.58 -6.66 1.39
N GLU A 38 2.91 -6.73 1.38
CA GLU A 38 3.72 -7.12 2.53
C GLU A 38 4.88 -6.13 2.76
N ALA A 39 5.41 -6.11 3.98
CA ALA A 39 6.54 -5.27 4.37
C ALA A 39 7.34 -5.92 5.51
N TRP A 40 8.61 -5.54 5.62
CA TRP A 40 9.50 -6.00 6.68
C TRP A 40 10.22 -4.83 7.36
N VAL A 41 10.43 -4.94 8.66
CA VAL A 41 11.25 -4.02 9.44
C VAL A 41 12.48 -4.77 9.92
N ARG A 42 13.65 -4.42 9.39
CA ARG A 42 14.92 -4.98 9.84
C ARG A 42 15.34 -4.33 11.16
N MET A 43 15.69 -5.15 12.14
CA MET A 43 16.11 -4.71 13.48
C MET A 43 17.15 -5.67 14.08
N GLN A 44 17.71 -5.31 15.23
CA GLN A 44 18.61 -6.18 15.99
C GLN A 44 17.82 -7.32 16.65
N SER A 45 18.46 -8.48 16.87
CA SER A 45 17.84 -9.63 17.55
C SER A 45 17.31 -9.25 18.94
N ALA A 46 18.11 -8.53 19.73
CA ALA A 46 17.71 -8.06 21.05
C ALA A 46 16.45 -7.18 21.04
N THR A 47 16.22 -6.41 19.97
CA THR A 47 15.00 -5.61 19.82
C THR A 47 13.78 -6.48 19.59
N LEU A 48 13.91 -7.51 18.73
CA LEU A 48 12.84 -8.46 18.49
C LEU A 48 12.49 -9.23 19.77
N ASP A 49 13.49 -9.65 20.53
CA ASP A 49 13.29 -10.35 21.81
C ASP A 49 12.54 -9.47 22.81
N LEU A 50 12.91 -8.19 22.94
CA LEU A 50 12.21 -7.24 23.80
C LEU A 50 10.73 -7.04 23.40
N ILE A 51 10.45 -6.98 22.10
CA ILE A 51 9.09 -6.84 21.58
C ILE A 51 8.29 -8.11 21.84
N ALA A 52 8.87 -9.29 21.56
CA ALA A 52 8.20 -10.58 21.70
C ALA A 52 7.84 -10.91 23.15
N HIS A 53 8.68 -10.52 24.11
CA HIS A 53 8.47 -10.79 25.54
C HIS A 53 7.70 -9.66 26.26
N GLY A 54 7.18 -8.66 25.52
CA GLY A 54 6.40 -7.56 26.10
C GLY A 54 7.20 -6.60 26.98
N GLY A 55 8.53 -6.65 26.92
CA GLY A 55 9.45 -5.82 27.72
C GLY A 55 9.72 -4.43 27.15
N HIS A 56 9.06 -4.06 26.04
CA HIS A 56 9.29 -2.77 25.40
C HIS A 56 8.59 -1.64 26.17
N ALA A 57 9.33 -0.58 26.52
CA ALA A 57 8.84 0.55 27.34
C ALA A 57 7.62 1.32 26.77
N LYS A 58 7.25 1.06 25.52
CA LYS A 58 6.11 1.68 24.82
C LYS A 58 4.85 0.82 24.81
N GLY A 59 4.86 -0.35 25.44
CA GLY A 59 3.75 -1.32 25.44
C GLY A 59 3.74 -2.23 24.21
N ASP A 60 2.56 -2.75 23.86
CA ASP A 60 2.36 -3.72 22.78
C ASP A 60 2.55 -3.08 21.39
N VAL A 61 3.72 -3.31 20.81
CA VAL A 61 4.12 -2.77 19.50
C VAL A 61 3.29 -3.37 18.36
N PHE A 62 2.94 -4.65 18.41
CA PHE A 62 2.19 -5.31 17.33
C PHE A 62 0.74 -4.86 17.28
N ALA A 63 0.09 -4.72 18.45
CA ALA A 63 -1.26 -4.20 18.52
C ALA A 63 -1.34 -2.77 17.96
N VAL A 64 -0.41 -1.89 18.37
CA VAL A 64 -0.35 -0.51 17.87
C VAL A 64 -0.09 -0.48 16.36
N ALA A 65 0.87 -1.25 15.86
CA ALA A 65 1.20 -1.30 14.43
C ALA A 65 0.00 -1.75 13.57
N ARG A 66 -0.77 -2.74 14.02
CA ARG A 66 -1.97 -3.21 13.32
C ARG A 66 -3.05 -2.12 13.22
N ILE A 67 -3.33 -1.42 14.31
CA ILE A 67 -4.32 -0.34 14.31
C ILE A 67 -3.85 0.84 13.45
N ALA A 68 -2.56 1.17 13.50
CA ALA A 68 -1.97 2.18 12.63
C ALA A 68 -2.11 1.81 11.14
N GLY A 69 -1.82 0.56 10.77
CA GLY A 69 -1.96 0.07 9.39
C GLY A 69 -3.40 0.15 8.87
N ILE A 70 -4.39 -0.29 9.67
CA ILE A 70 -5.82 -0.21 9.29
C ILE A 70 -6.25 1.25 9.10
N GLN A 71 -5.79 2.16 9.97
CA GLN A 71 -6.11 3.59 9.83
C GLN A 71 -5.42 4.22 8.62
N ALA A 72 -4.17 3.87 8.34
CA ALA A 72 -3.43 4.36 7.18
C ALA A 72 -4.09 3.92 5.86
N ALA A 73 -4.54 2.67 5.77
CA ALA A 73 -5.24 2.15 4.59
C ALA A 73 -6.53 2.90 4.26
N LYS A 74 -7.19 3.53 5.24
CA LYS A 74 -8.40 4.34 5.04
C LYS A 74 -8.10 5.80 4.67
N ARG A 75 -6.84 6.23 4.71
CA ARG A 75 -6.39 7.61 4.47
C ARG A 75 -5.48 7.73 3.25
N CYS A 76 -5.46 6.73 2.36
CA CYS A 76 -4.52 6.63 1.23
C CYS A 76 -5.08 7.17 -0.11
N ALA A 77 -6.04 8.10 -0.07
CA ALA A 77 -6.74 8.63 -1.25
C ALA A 77 -6.23 10.03 -1.62
#